data_AF-A0A5E7HHQ7-F1
#
_entry.id   AF-A0A5E7HHQ7-F1
#
_cell.length_a   1.000
_cell.length_b   1.000
_cell.length_c   1.000
_cell.angle_alpha   90.00
_cell.angle_beta   90.00
_cell.angle_gamma   90.00
#
_symmetry.space_group_name_H-M   'P 1'
#
loop_
_entity.id
_entity.type
_entity.pdbx_description
1 polymer ?
#
loop_
_entity_poly.entity_id
_entity_poly.type
_entity_poly.pdbx_seq_one_letter_code
_entity_poly.pdbx_strand_id
1 'polypeptide(L)'
;MDDAARFTFYEKIYFYELERKEKLISRLNLPLAILGVLLSFLSYMLGKAPSSQDGFAGVSFWIFYLSAVFCLLCGAYYFRSSWQLRDFDRGLPTLSELESYRADATAHFAVHGENDDDAETYFKTIILSYYIEGATVNTVNNDKRGAKLVSLANYVTLTMILSVLSFVPFYTHQQKLNQHEQSKAASATAPSNALR
;
A
#
# COMPACT_ATOMS: atom_id res chain seq x y z
N MET A 1 -17.64 -29.82 20.47
CA MET A 1 -16.35 -30.04 19.79
C MET A 1 -15.38 -30.45 20.86
N ASP A 2 -14.64 -31.54 20.66
CA ASP A 2 -13.63 -32.00 21.62
C ASP A 2 -12.45 -31.01 21.71
N ASP A 3 -11.70 -31.04 22.82
CA ASP A 3 -10.62 -30.10 23.11
C ASP A 3 -9.48 -30.16 22.10
N ALA A 4 -9.12 -31.38 21.65
CA ALA A 4 -8.14 -31.56 20.59
C ALA A 4 -8.61 -30.91 19.28
N ALA A 5 -9.88 -31.11 18.92
CA ALA A 5 -10.46 -30.50 17.72
C ALA A 5 -10.49 -28.96 17.82
N ARG A 6 -10.78 -28.41 19.02
CA ARG A 6 -10.74 -26.97 19.29
C ARG A 6 -9.35 -26.38 19.16
N PHE A 7 -8.34 -27.07 19.68
CA PHE A 7 -6.95 -26.67 19.56
C PHE A 7 -6.53 -26.56 18.09
N THR A 8 -6.74 -27.63 17.30
CA THR A 8 -6.42 -27.65 15.86
C THR A 8 -7.18 -26.60 15.07
N PHE A 9 -8.45 -26.33 15.44
CA PHE A 9 -9.24 -25.29 14.79
C PHE A 9 -8.66 -23.89 15.02
N TYR A 10 -8.26 -23.55 16.25
CA TYR A 10 -7.67 -22.24 16.57
C TYR A 10 -6.28 -22.07 15.97
N GLU A 11 -5.46 -23.12 16.01
CA GLU A 11 -4.19 -23.17 15.30
C GLU A 11 -4.37 -22.84 13.80
N LYS A 12 -5.34 -23.49 13.15
CA LYS A 12 -5.65 -23.28 11.74
C LYS A 12 -6.07 -21.84 11.44
N ILE A 13 -6.92 -21.24 12.28
CA ILE A 13 -7.33 -19.84 12.11
C ILE A 13 -6.13 -18.91 12.25
N TYR A 14 -5.31 -19.13 13.28
CA TYR A 14 -4.12 -18.32 13.52
C TYR A 14 -3.18 -18.32 12.30
N PHE A 15 -2.84 -19.51 11.77
CA PHE A 15 -1.99 -19.60 10.59
C PHE A 15 -2.64 -19.06 9.32
N TYR A 16 -3.96 -19.24 9.16
CA TYR A 16 -4.71 -18.63 8.06
C TYR A 16 -4.59 -17.11 8.06
N GLU A 17 -4.69 -16.45 9.21
CA GLU A 17 -4.56 -14.99 9.32
C GLU A 17 -3.11 -14.51 9.06
N LEU A 18 -2.11 -15.30 9.44
CA LEU A 18 -0.72 -15.03 9.07
C LEU A 18 -0.49 -15.12 7.56
N GLU A 19 -1.03 -16.14 6.89
CA GLU A 19 -0.96 -16.22 5.43
C GLU A 19 -1.70 -15.07 4.75
N ARG A 20 -2.87 -14.70 5.29
CA ARG A 20 -3.68 -13.59 4.78
C ARG A 20 -2.90 -12.27 4.87
N LYS A 21 -2.15 -12.05 5.95
CA LYS A 21 -1.23 -10.91 6.09
C LYS A 21 -0.22 -10.88 4.93
N GLU A 22 0.49 -11.97 4.67
CA GLU A 22 1.49 -12.02 3.59
C GLU A 22 0.87 -11.77 2.20
N LYS A 23 -0.32 -12.34 1.94
CA LYS A 23 -1.10 -12.07 0.72
C LYS A 23 -1.51 -10.61 0.60
N LEU A 24 -1.85 -9.93 1.70
CA LEU A 24 -2.19 -8.50 1.68
C LEU A 24 -0.95 -7.62 1.50
N ILE A 25 0.19 -7.98 2.12
CA ILE A 25 1.45 -7.24 1.96
C ILE A 25 1.96 -7.34 0.52
N SER A 26 1.95 -8.53 -0.08
CA SER A 26 2.36 -8.71 -1.48
C SER A 26 1.53 -7.88 -2.47
N ARG A 27 0.24 -7.64 -2.18
CA ARG A 27 -0.63 -6.76 -2.98
C ARG A 27 -0.23 -5.28 -2.94
N LEU A 28 0.62 -4.85 -2.01
CA LEU A 28 1.11 -3.46 -1.94
C LEU A 28 2.16 -3.14 -3.01
N ASN A 29 2.86 -4.15 -3.55
CA ASN A 29 3.96 -3.95 -4.49
C ASN A 29 3.49 -3.30 -5.81
N LEU A 30 2.36 -3.77 -6.35
CA LEU A 30 1.83 -3.25 -7.62
C LEU A 30 1.39 -1.78 -7.50
N PRO A 31 0.55 -1.37 -6.53
CA PRO A 31 0.22 0.03 -6.30
C PRO A 31 1.44 0.92 -6.08
N LEU A 32 2.46 0.45 -5.35
CA LEU A 32 3.70 1.21 -5.14
C LEU A 32 4.42 1.51 -6.45
N ALA A 33 4.56 0.51 -7.33
CA ALA A 33 5.15 0.68 -8.64
C ALA A 33 4.37 1.70 -9.49
N ILE A 34 3.03 1.59 -9.48
CA ILE A 34 2.16 2.53 -10.21
C ILE A 34 2.30 3.96 -9.67
N LEU A 35 2.34 4.15 -8.35
CA LEU A 35 2.59 5.46 -7.74
C LEU A 35 3.90 6.08 -8.22
N GLY A 36 4.98 5.28 -8.32
CA GLY A 36 6.28 5.74 -8.84
C GLY A 36 6.22 6.16 -10.32
N VAL A 37 5.51 5.40 -11.15
CA VAL A 37 5.28 5.74 -12.56
C VAL A 37 4.46 7.02 -12.70
N LEU A 38 3.35 7.14 -11.94
CA LEU A 38 2.50 8.33 -11.95
C LEU A 38 3.25 9.57 -11.47
N LEU A 39 4.08 9.45 -10.43
CA LEU A 39 4.93 10.54 -9.95
C LEU A 39 5.90 11.01 -11.04
N SER A 40 6.52 10.08 -11.76
CA SER A 40 7.43 10.39 -12.87
C SER A 40 6.70 11.08 -14.02
N PHE A 41 5.53 10.57 -14.39
CA PHE A 41 4.69 11.14 -15.44
C PHE A 41 4.20 12.56 -15.11
N LEU A 42 3.71 12.78 -13.89
CA LEU A 42 3.28 14.10 -13.42
C LEU A 42 4.47 15.08 -13.33
N SER A 43 5.65 14.61 -12.93
CA SER A 43 6.86 15.44 -12.89
C SER A 43 7.30 15.89 -14.28
N TYR A 44 7.21 14.99 -15.27
CA TYR A 44 7.49 15.33 -16.67
C TYR A 44 6.53 16.41 -17.19
N MET A 45 5.23 16.27 -16.94
CA MET A 45 4.25 17.27 -17.39
C MET A 45 4.47 18.63 -16.72
N LEU A 46 4.88 18.65 -15.44
CA LEU A 46 5.16 19.89 -14.70
C LEU A 46 6.27 20.71 -15.35
N GLY A 47 7.36 20.08 -15.81
CA GLY A 47 8.49 20.77 -16.44
C GLY A 47 8.15 21.44 -17.77
N LYS A 48 6.99 21.13 -18.34
CA LYS A 48 6.51 21.61 -19.64
C LYS A 48 5.09 22.17 -19.57
N ALA A 49 4.65 22.53 -18.36
CA ALA A 49 3.27 22.88 -18.06
C ALA A 49 2.85 24.16 -18.81
N PRO A 50 1.62 24.21 -19.33
CA PRO A 50 1.05 25.45 -19.86
C PRO A 50 0.91 26.51 -18.75
N SER A 51 1.04 27.78 -19.15
CA SER A 51 0.73 28.89 -18.27
C SER A 51 -0.77 28.94 -18.00
N SER A 52 -1.17 29.41 -16.82
CA SER A 52 -2.58 29.70 -16.51
C SER A 52 -3.17 30.78 -17.43
N GLN A 53 -2.32 31.55 -18.11
CA GLN A 53 -2.70 32.57 -19.08
C GLN A 53 -3.02 32.00 -20.47
N ASP A 54 -2.78 30.70 -20.73
CA ASP A 54 -3.04 30.04 -22.02
C ASP A 54 -4.54 29.73 -22.25
N GLY A 55 -5.42 30.50 -21.62
CA GLY A 55 -6.86 30.37 -21.69
C GLY A 55 -7.39 29.07 -21.06
N PHE A 56 -8.50 28.57 -21.60
CA PHE A 56 -9.22 27.42 -21.06
C PHE A 56 -8.36 26.15 -20.96
N ALA A 57 -7.45 25.93 -21.91
CA ALA A 57 -6.56 24.76 -21.89
C ALA A 57 -5.56 24.81 -20.72
N GLY A 58 -4.98 25.97 -20.42
CA GLY A 58 -4.09 26.14 -19.27
C GLY A 58 -4.82 25.93 -17.95
N VAL A 59 -5.99 26.54 -17.79
CA VAL A 59 -6.79 26.39 -16.55
C VAL A 59 -7.24 24.95 -16.33
N SER A 60 -7.76 24.28 -17.37
CA SER A 60 -8.20 22.88 -17.28
C SER A 60 -7.05 21.92 -16.97
N PHE A 61 -5.86 22.15 -17.55
CA PHE A 61 -4.64 21.40 -17.19
C PHE A 61 -4.39 21.46 -15.68
N TRP A 62 -4.34 22.67 -15.10
CA TRP A 62 -4.01 22.84 -13.68
C TRP A 62 -5.07 22.24 -12.76
N ILE A 63 -6.36 22.33 -13.11
CA ILE A 63 -7.43 21.70 -12.33
C ILE A 63 -7.24 20.18 -12.26
N PHE A 64 -7.06 19.51 -13.41
CA PHE A 64 -6.88 18.07 -13.45
C PHE A 64 -5.54 17.64 -12.84
N TYR A 65 -4.47 18.40 -13.11
CA TYR A 65 -3.13 18.13 -12.59
C TYR A 65 -3.09 18.20 -11.07
N LEU A 66 -3.58 19.29 -10.47
CA LEU A 66 -3.60 19.45 -9.01
C LEU A 66 -4.52 18.40 -8.35
N SER A 67 -5.64 18.07 -8.98
CA SER A 67 -6.52 16.99 -8.52
C SER A 67 -5.81 15.63 -8.56
N ALA A 68 -5.04 15.36 -9.62
CA ALA A 68 -4.23 14.14 -9.73
C ALA A 68 -3.16 14.09 -8.65
N VAL A 69 -2.42 15.18 -8.43
CA VAL A 69 -1.40 15.28 -7.36
C VAL A 69 -2.03 15.06 -5.98
N PHE A 70 -3.19 15.66 -5.71
CA PHE A 70 -3.90 15.44 -4.45
C PHE A 70 -4.28 13.97 -4.26
N CYS A 71 -4.86 13.34 -5.28
CA CYS A 71 -5.21 11.92 -5.25
C CYS A 71 -3.96 11.03 -5.08
N LEU A 72 -2.84 11.37 -5.70
CA LEU A 72 -1.56 10.67 -5.57
C LEU A 72 -1.09 10.70 -4.10
N LEU A 73 -1.15 11.87 -3.45
CA LEU A 73 -0.77 12.03 -2.05
C LEU A 73 -1.71 11.24 -1.12
N CYS A 74 -3.02 11.27 -1.37
CA CYS A 74 -3.97 10.40 -0.67
C CYS A 74 -3.60 8.92 -0.85
N GLY A 75 -3.29 8.48 -2.07
CA GLY A 75 -2.81 7.13 -2.36
C GLY A 75 -1.56 6.77 -1.54
N ALA A 76 -0.54 7.63 -1.56
CA ALA A 76 0.68 7.43 -0.78
C ALA A 76 0.42 7.34 0.75
N TYR A 77 -0.52 8.15 1.26
CA TYR A 77 -0.96 8.06 2.66
C TYR A 77 -1.61 6.71 2.98
N TYR A 78 -2.53 6.22 2.15
CA TYR A 78 -3.17 4.92 2.34
C TYR A 78 -2.19 3.76 2.22
N PHE A 79 -1.22 3.85 1.30
CA PHE A 79 -0.10 2.90 1.22
C PHE A 79 0.68 2.85 2.53
N ARG A 80 1.12 4.02 3.04
CA ARG A 80 1.88 4.10 4.30
C ARG A 80 1.07 3.57 5.48
N SER A 81 -0.20 3.95 5.58
CA SER A 81 -1.11 3.48 6.64
C SER A 81 -1.29 1.96 6.60
N SER A 82 -1.45 1.37 5.41
CA SER A 82 -1.53 -0.08 5.22
C SER A 82 -0.24 -0.80 5.62
N TRP A 83 0.92 -0.18 5.40
CA TRP A 83 2.22 -0.74 5.75
C TRP A 83 2.48 -0.72 7.27
N GLN A 84 2.10 0.36 7.96
CA GLN A 84 2.27 0.52 9.42
C GLN A 84 1.54 -0.56 10.24
N LEU A 85 0.42 -1.07 9.74
CA LEU A 85 -0.34 -2.13 10.40
C LEU A 85 0.48 -3.42 10.64
N ARG A 86 1.56 -3.61 9.88
CA ARG A 86 2.47 -4.76 10.05
C ARG A 86 3.13 -4.81 11.43
N ASP A 87 3.37 -3.65 12.04
CA ASP A 87 4.12 -3.56 13.30
C ASP A 87 3.24 -3.94 14.52
N PHE A 88 1.93 -4.08 14.32
CA PHE A 88 0.96 -4.42 15.37
C PHE A 88 0.45 -5.87 15.30
N ASP A 89 0.95 -6.66 14.35
CA ASP A 89 0.58 -8.07 14.22
C ASP A 89 1.21 -8.91 15.32
N ARG A 90 0.47 -9.89 15.83
CA ARG A 90 0.89 -10.76 16.94
C ARG A 90 1.35 -12.10 16.39
N GLY A 91 2.59 -12.45 16.72
CA GLY A 91 3.18 -13.76 16.46
C GLY A 91 3.18 -14.63 17.72
N LEU A 92 3.58 -15.89 17.54
CA LEU A 92 3.95 -16.75 18.66
C LEU A 92 5.27 -16.25 19.28
N PRO A 93 5.48 -16.48 20.59
CA PRO A 93 6.80 -16.35 21.19
C PRO A 93 7.81 -17.25 20.49
N THR A 94 9.09 -16.99 20.75
CA THR A 94 10.15 -17.84 20.21
C THR A 94 10.04 -19.25 20.78
N LEU A 95 10.55 -20.25 20.04
CA LEU A 95 10.56 -21.64 20.53
C LEU A 95 11.35 -21.77 21.84
N SER A 96 12.40 -20.96 22.04
CA SER A 96 13.17 -20.94 23.28
C SER A 96 12.34 -20.44 24.47
N GLU A 97 11.53 -19.40 24.26
CA GLU A 97 10.62 -18.90 25.31
C GLU A 97 9.52 -19.90 25.60
N LEU A 98 8.92 -20.52 24.58
CA LEU A 98 7.92 -21.57 24.76
C LEU A 98 8.47 -22.76 25.53
N GLU A 99 9.69 -23.20 25.21
CA GLU A 99 10.32 -24.31 25.93
C GLU A 99 10.69 -23.93 27.37
N SER A 100 11.07 -22.67 27.60
CA SER A 100 11.29 -22.16 28.96
C SER A 100 9.98 -22.18 29.76
N TYR A 101 8.87 -21.71 29.19
CA TYR A 101 7.55 -21.80 29.83
C TYR A 101 7.14 -23.24 30.13
N ARG A 102 7.44 -24.19 29.22
CA ARG A 102 7.15 -25.61 29.43
C ARG A 102 7.96 -26.18 30.60
N ALA A 103 9.25 -25.87 30.65
CA ALA A 103 10.15 -26.30 31.73
C ALA A 103 9.74 -25.71 33.08
N ASP A 104 9.43 -24.42 33.12
CA ASP A 104 8.98 -23.70 34.33
C ASP A 104 7.65 -24.26 34.84
N ALA A 105 6.67 -24.50 33.94
CA ALA A 105 5.41 -25.13 34.30
C ALA A 105 5.63 -26.53 34.88
N THR A 106 6.49 -27.34 34.24
CA THR A 106 6.82 -28.69 34.73
C THR A 106 7.43 -28.64 36.12
N ALA A 107 8.37 -27.73 36.36
CA ALA A 107 9.02 -27.57 37.67
C ALA A 107 8.02 -27.09 38.74
N HIS A 108 7.12 -26.15 38.41
CA HIS A 108 6.12 -25.63 39.32
C HIS A 108 5.12 -26.72 39.75
N PHE A 109 4.54 -27.45 38.80
CA PHE A 109 3.56 -28.49 39.08
C PHE A 109 4.19 -29.78 39.62
N ALA A 110 5.48 -30.04 39.42
CA ALA A 110 6.17 -31.12 40.13
C ALA A 110 6.20 -30.93 41.66
N VAL A 111 6.14 -29.68 42.13
CA VAL A 111 6.15 -29.33 43.56
C VAL A 111 4.74 -29.07 44.10
N HIS A 112 3.85 -28.51 43.28
CA HIS A 112 2.55 -27.99 43.70
C HIS A 112 1.34 -28.63 43.01
N GLY A 113 1.55 -29.50 42.03
CA GLY A 113 0.48 -30.15 41.26
C GLY A 113 -0.21 -31.25 42.06
N GLU A 114 -1.50 -31.42 41.79
CA GLU A 114 -2.28 -32.53 42.33
C GLU A 114 -2.30 -33.71 41.35
N ASN A 115 -2.16 -33.43 40.04
CA ASN A 115 -2.12 -34.44 38.99
C ASN A 115 -0.86 -34.30 38.13
N ASP A 116 -0.42 -35.43 37.57
CA ASP A 116 0.77 -35.50 36.70
C ASP A 116 0.61 -34.70 35.39
N ASP A 117 -0.63 -34.44 34.95
CA ASP A 117 -0.97 -33.76 33.69
C ASP A 117 -1.23 -32.25 33.83
N ASP A 118 -1.18 -31.70 35.05
CA ASP A 118 -1.44 -30.28 35.32
C ASP A 118 -0.48 -29.37 34.52
N ALA A 119 0.81 -29.74 34.42
CA ALA A 119 1.82 -29.00 33.67
C ALA A 119 1.53 -28.95 32.16
N GLU A 120 1.16 -30.10 31.58
CA GLU A 120 0.87 -30.20 30.15
C GLU A 120 -0.41 -29.44 29.80
N THR A 121 -1.43 -29.56 30.65
CA THR A 121 -2.70 -28.84 30.50
C THR A 121 -2.51 -27.33 30.57
N TYR A 122 -1.69 -26.85 31.52
CA TYR A 122 -1.35 -25.44 31.63
C TYR A 122 -0.58 -24.94 30.40
N PHE A 123 0.42 -25.69 29.94
CA PHE A 123 1.19 -25.34 28.76
C PHE A 123 0.32 -25.28 27.48
N LYS A 124 -0.56 -26.27 27.27
CA LYS A 124 -1.54 -26.27 26.18
C LYS A 124 -2.45 -25.03 26.24
N THR A 125 -2.87 -24.64 27.43
CA THR A 125 -3.70 -23.44 27.65
C THR A 125 -2.98 -22.15 27.28
N ILE A 126 -1.68 -22.04 27.58
CA ILE A 126 -0.84 -20.91 27.16
C ILE A 126 -0.79 -20.82 25.63
N ILE A 127 -0.48 -21.92 24.94
CA ILE A 127 -0.41 -21.93 23.47
C ILE A 127 -1.77 -21.55 22.87
N LEU A 128 -2.85 -22.13 23.40
CA LEU A 128 -4.20 -21.81 22.96
C LEU A 128 -4.51 -20.32 23.11
N SER A 129 -4.07 -19.70 24.21
CA SER A 129 -4.23 -18.26 24.45
C SER A 129 -3.49 -17.43 23.40
N TYR A 130 -2.28 -17.82 23.02
CA TYR A 130 -1.56 -17.17 21.92
C TYR A 130 -2.25 -17.34 20.56
N TYR A 131 -2.82 -18.51 20.26
CA TYR A 131 -3.61 -18.68 19.03
C TYR A 131 -4.84 -17.78 19.03
N ILE A 132 -5.58 -17.69 20.14
CA ILE A 132 -6.77 -16.86 20.24
C ILE A 132 -6.41 -15.38 20.11
N GLU A 133 -5.43 -14.90 20.89
CA GLU A 133 -5.02 -13.49 20.86
C GLU A 133 -4.42 -13.12 19.50
N GLY A 134 -3.52 -13.97 18.99
CA GLY A 134 -2.90 -13.80 17.69
C GLY A 134 -3.92 -13.74 16.56
N ALA A 135 -4.84 -14.72 16.50
CA ALA A 135 -5.90 -14.72 15.50
C ALA A 135 -6.78 -13.46 15.61
N THR A 136 -7.21 -13.10 16.82
CA THR A 136 -8.11 -11.95 17.03
C THR A 136 -7.46 -10.64 16.56
N VAL A 137 -6.23 -10.36 17.01
CA VAL A 137 -5.52 -9.12 16.63
C VAL A 137 -5.20 -9.12 15.15
N ASN A 138 -4.73 -10.25 14.60
CA ASN A 138 -4.35 -10.34 13.19
C ASN A 138 -5.57 -10.22 12.27
N THR A 139 -6.73 -10.79 12.61
CA THR A 139 -7.97 -10.59 11.84
C THR A 139 -8.34 -9.10 11.78
N VAL A 140 -8.36 -8.41 12.92
CA VAL A 140 -8.70 -6.97 12.96
C VAL A 140 -7.71 -6.13 12.14
N ASN A 141 -6.42 -6.43 12.24
CA ASN A 141 -5.38 -5.74 11.47
C ASN A 141 -5.49 -6.05 9.97
N ASN A 142 -5.74 -7.31 9.60
CA ASN A 142 -5.93 -7.73 8.21
C ASN A 142 -7.17 -7.10 7.58
N ASP A 143 -8.26 -6.96 8.32
CA ASP A 143 -9.48 -6.28 7.84
C ASP A 143 -9.22 -4.79 7.59
N LYS A 144 -8.55 -4.11 8.54
CA LYS A 144 -8.12 -2.72 8.36
C LYS A 144 -7.20 -2.59 7.15
N ARG A 145 -6.20 -3.46 7.02
CA ARG A 145 -5.26 -3.50 5.90
C ARG A 145 -5.99 -3.70 4.57
N GLY A 146 -6.95 -4.62 4.52
CA GLY A 146 -7.82 -4.84 3.36
C GLY A 146 -8.60 -3.59 2.96
N ALA A 147 -9.25 -2.92 3.91
CA ALA A 147 -10.00 -1.69 3.64
C ALA A 147 -9.10 -0.54 3.14
N LYS A 148 -7.89 -0.40 3.71
CA LYS A 148 -6.89 0.59 3.26
C LYS A 148 -6.37 0.28 1.86
N LEU A 149 -6.18 -1.00 1.52
CA LEU A 149 -5.80 -1.44 0.18
C LEU A 149 -6.85 -1.11 -0.88
N VAL A 150 -8.13 -1.29 -0.58
CA VAL A 150 -9.23 -0.90 -1.49
C VAL A 150 -9.20 0.62 -1.70
N SER A 151 -9.03 1.39 -0.62
CA SER A 151 -8.93 2.85 -0.71
C SER A 151 -7.73 3.27 -1.56
N LEU A 152 -6.56 2.67 -1.33
CA LEU A 152 -5.35 2.87 -2.13
C LEU A 152 -5.60 2.62 -3.62
N ALA A 153 -6.20 1.48 -3.97
CA ALA A 153 -6.51 1.13 -5.36
C ALA A 153 -7.45 2.16 -6.02
N ASN A 154 -8.44 2.65 -5.29
CA ASN A 154 -9.36 3.69 -5.78
C ASN A 154 -8.63 5.01 -6.04
N TYR A 155 -7.79 5.48 -5.11
CA TYR A 155 -7.03 6.72 -5.30
C TYR A 155 -5.99 6.61 -6.42
N VAL A 156 -5.32 5.46 -6.57
CA VAL A 156 -4.39 5.20 -7.68
C VAL A 156 -5.13 5.23 -9.02
N THR A 157 -6.29 4.56 -9.11
CA THR A 157 -7.12 4.57 -10.32
C THR A 157 -7.60 5.99 -10.66
N LEU A 158 -8.08 6.74 -9.67
CA LEU A 158 -8.53 8.12 -9.87
C LEU A 158 -7.38 9.03 -10.30
N THR A 159 -6.20 8.87 -9.70
CA THR A 159 -4.98 9.60 -10.09
C THR A 159 -4.63 9.31 -11.55
N MET A 160 -4.71 8.05 -11.98
CA MET A 160 -4.44 7.67 -13.36
C MET A 160 -5.42 8.37 -14.33
N ILE A 161 -6.73 8.33 -14.04
CA ILE A 161 -7.75 8.98 -14.87
C ILE A 161 -7.49 10.49 -14.96
N LEU A 162 -7.29 11.16 -13.81
CA LEU A 162 -7.03 12.61 -13.77
C LEU A 162 -5.71 12.98 -14.46
N SER A 163 -4.69 12.14 -14.37
CA SER A 163 -3.42 12.34 -15.06
C SER A 163 -3.61 12.29 -16.58
N VAL A 164 -4.38 11.34 -17.09
CA VAL A 164 -4.73 11.25 -18.52
C VAL A 164 -5.57 12.46 -18.96
N LEU A 165 -6.54 12.88 -18.15
CA LEU A 165 -7.33 14.08 -18.43
C LEU A 165 -6.48 15.36 -18.45
N SER A 166 -5.47 15.47 -17.57
CA SER A 166 -4.51 16.58 -17.60
C SER A 166 -3.59 16.52 -18.82
N PHE A 167 -3.31 15.33 -19.35
CA PHE A 167 -2.44 15.17 -20.51
C PHE A 167 -3.03 15.75 -21.80
N VAL A 168 -4.35 15.72 -21.97
CA VAL A 168 -5.01 16.25 -23.18
C VAL A 168 -4.70 17.74 -23.42
N PRO A 169 -5.00 18.67 -22.50
CA PRO A 169 -4.66 20.08 -22.68
C PRO A 169 -3.14 20.30 -22.77
N PHE A 170 -2.35 19.57 -21.98
CA PHE A 170 -0.88 19.61 -22.05
C PHE A 170 -0.35 19.28 -23.45
N TYR A 171 -0.83 18.20 -24.06
CA TYR A 171 -0.40 17.76 -25.38
C TYR A 171 -0.75 18.78 -26.46
N THR A 172 -1.97 19.34 -26.41
CA THR A 172 -2.38 20.39 -27.36
C THR A 172 -1.53 21.66 -27.23
N HIS A 173 -1.14 22.04 -26.01
CA HIS A 173 -0.24 23.18 -25.78
C HIS A 173 1.16 22.92 -26.36
N GLN A 174 1.72 21.73 -26.12
CA GLN A 174 3.02 21.33 -26.67
C GLN A 174 3.03 21.30 -28.21
N GLN A 175 1.96 20.83 -28.85
CA GLN A 175 1.85 20.87 -30.31
C GLN A 175 1.86 22.31 -30.85
N LYS A 176 1.14 23.23 -30.20
CA LYS A 176 1.13 24.65 -30.61
C LYS A 176 2.51 25.28 -30.49
N LEU A 177 3.21 25.04 -29.38
CA LEU A 177 4.59 25.53 -29.18
C LEU A 177 5.51 25.02 -30.29
N ASN A 178 5.49 23.72 -30.58
CA ASN A 178 6.32 23.13 -31.63
C ASN A 178 6.02 23.73 -33.03
N GLN A 179 4.74 23.97 -33.35
CA GLN A 179 4.34 24.62 -34.62
C GLN A 179 4.84 26.07 -34.70
N HIS A 180 4.76 26.83 -33.59
CA HIS A 180 5.28 28.19 -33.54
C HIS A 180 6.80 28.24 -33.70
N GLU A 181 7.53 27.32 -33.08
CA GLU A 181 8.99 27.23 -33.21
C GLU A 181 9.42 26.86 -34.63
N GLN A 182 8.76 25.89 -35.26
CA GLN A 182 9.01 25.52 -36.66
C GLN A 182 8.73 26.68 -37.63
N SER A 183 7.62 27.40 -37.42
CA SER A 183 7.27 28.56 -38.24
C SER A 183 8.29 29.69 -38.10
N LYS A 184 8.78 29.94 -36.87
CA LYS A 184 9.81 30.95 -36.60
C LYS A 184 11.18 30.56 -37.18
N ALA A 185 11.54 29.28 -37.15
CA ALA A 185 12.76 28.79 -37.77
C ALA A 185 12.72 28.92 -39.30
N ALA A 186 11.57 28.61 -39.92
CA ALA A 186 11.37 28.75 -41.37
C ALA A 186 11.41 30.22 -41.84
N SER A 187 10.85 31.15 -41.06
CA SER A 187 10.92 32.58 -41.39
C SER A 187 12.31 33.18 -41.19
N ALA A 188 13.10 32.67 -40.23
CA ALA A 188 14.48 33.09 -40.01
C ALA A 188 15.48 32.55 -41.05
N THR A 189 15.14 31.46 -41.74
CA THR A 189 15.99 30.85 -42.78
C THR A 189 15.63 31.24 -44.22
N ALA A 190 14.54 32.01 -44.43
CA ALA A 190 14.24 32.57 -45.74
C ALA A 190 15.34 33.58 -46.13
N PRO A 191 16.20 33.27 -47.12
CA PRO A 191 17.31 34.14 -47.47
C PRO A 191 16.78 35.39 -48.16
N SER A 192 17.51 36.48 -47.98
CA SER A 192 17.50 37.74 -48.71
C SER A 192 17.78 37.56 -50.22
N ASN A 193 16.99 36.75 -50.91
CA ASN A 193 17.08 36.52 -52.36
C ASN A 193 16.20 37.48 -53.17
N ALA A 194 15.71 38.56 -52.56
CA ALA A 194 14.87 39.57 -53.21
C ALA A 194 15.65 40.77 -53.81
N LEU A 195 16.97 40.67 -53.97
CA LEU A 195 17.78 41.69 -54.64
C LEU A 195 18.82 41.03 -55.56
N ARG A 196 18.39 40.55 -56.73
CA ARG A 196 19.19 40.45 -57.96
C ARG A 196 18.30 40.64 -59.18
#